data_AF-A0A7K4M1N7-F1
#
_entry.id   AF-A0A7K4M1N7-F1
#
_cell.length_a   1.000
_cell.length_b   1.000
_cell.length_c   1.000
_cell.angle_alpha   90.00
_cell.angle_beta   90.00
_cell.angle_gamma   90.00
#
_symmetry.space_group_name_H-M   'P 1'
#
loop_
_entity.id
_entity.type
_entity.pdbx_description
1 polymer ?
#
loop_
_entity_poly.entity_id
_entity_poly.type
_entity_poly.pdbx_seq_one_letter_code
_entity_poly.pdbx_strand_id
1 'polypeptide(L)'
;MQLPVVYQKAKEQVFKIWTTLQPLLTVHVGLASSAPGIILEQCGKNKGYRERDACGFHPEGGCCVPDGPEKIESTINMKTLWKNTSVEGIDIIFSRDAGRYICDYTYYMSLYYGQGRAAFIHVPPLSRSVTADFLGKALQRIILEMLKQCGKEGE
;
A
#
# COMPACT_ATOMS: atom_id res chain seq x y z
N MET A 1 -3.33 3.73 -12.30
CA MET A 1 -3.36 5.19 -12.04
C MET A 1 -2.06 5.57 -11.35
N GLN A 2 -1.47 6.73 -11.65
CA GLN A 2 -0.35 7.27 -10.89
C GLN A 2 -0.87 8.33 -9.91
N LEU A 3 -0.51 8.21 -8.64
CA LEU A 3 -0.83 9.19 -7.62
C LEU A 3 0.32 10.21 -7.48
N PRO A 4 0.03 11.49 -7.25
CA PRO A 4 1.06 12.49 -7.03
C PRO A 4 1.74 12.28 -5.67
N VAL A 5 3.03 12.61 -5.60
CA VAL A 5 3.80 12.65 -4.34
C VAL A 5 3.52 13.96 -3.59
N VAL A 6 2.23 14.24 -3.36
CA VAL A 6 1.69 15.43 -2.66
C VAL A 6 0.52 14.99 -1.78
N TYR A 7 0.61 15.21 -0.47
CA TYR A 7 -0.32 14.62 0.51
C TYR A 7 -1.78 14.99 0.25
N GLN A 8 -2.04 16.29 0.04
CA GLN A 8 -3.40 16.79 -0.20
C GLN A 8 -4.01 16.18 -1.47
N LYS A 9 -3.25 16.15 -2.57
CA LYS A 9 -3.73 15.61 -3.83
C LYS A 9 -3.94 14.09 -3.77
N ALA A 10 -3.07 13.37 -3.07
CA ALA A 10 -3.23 11.95 -2.83
C ALA A 10 -4.52 11.67 -2.04
N LYS A 11 -4.79 12.42 -0.97
CA LYS A 11 -6.05 12.36 -0.19
C LYS A 11 -7.26 12.56 -1.08
N GLU A 12 -7.28 13.62 -1.89
CA GLU A 12 -8.41 13.93 -2.78
C GLU A 12 -8.66 12.81 -3.81
N GLN A 13 -7.60 12.24 -4.39
CA GLN A 13 -7.74 11.16 -5.36
C GLN A 13 -8.22 9.86 -4.72
N VAL A 14 -7.66 9.49 -3.57
CA VAL A 14 -8.11 8.31 -2.81
C VAL A 14 -9.59 8.43 -2.42
N PHE A 15 -9.99 9.60 -1.92
CA PHE A 15 -11.39 9.86 -1.58
C PHE A 15 -12.29 9.68 -2.80
N LYS A 16 -11.92 10.25 -3.96
CA LYS A 16 -12.68 10.09 -5.20
C LYS A 16 -12.78 8.64 -5.64
N ILE A 17 -11.70 7.86 -5.59
CA ILE A 17 -11.70 6.43 -5.96
C ILE A 17 -12.75 5.68 -5.13
N TRP A 18 -12.73 5.83 -3.81
CA TRP A 18 -13.63 5.09 -2.92
C TRP A 18 -15.08 5.56 -2.99
N THR A 19 -15.32 6.84 -3.24
CA THR A 19 -16.68 7.40 -3.32
C THR A 19 -17.34 7.21 -4.69
N THR A 20 -16.56 7.09 -5.76
CA THR A 20 -17.11 7.00 -7.13
C THR A 20 -17.01 5.61 -7.74
N LEU A 21 -15.87 4.92 -7.58
CA LEU A 21 -15.64 3.62 -8.21
C LEU A 21 -16.02 2.46 -7.30
N GLN A 22 -16.05 2.68 -5.97
CA GLN A 22 -16.35 1.67 -4.95
C GLN A 22 -15.68 0.31 -5.23
N PRO A 23 -14.33 0.28 -5.39
CA PRO A 23 -13.63 -0.92 -5.81
C PRO A 23 -13.77 -2.06 -4.78
N LEU A 24 -13.63 -3.30 -5.25
CA LEU A 24 -13.52 -4.47 -4.38
C LEU A 24 -12.28 -4.37 -3.47
N LEU A 25 -11.14 -3.97 -4.06
CA LEU A 25 -9.85 -3.83 -3.40
C LEU A 25 -9.04 -2.74 -4.14
N THR A 26 -8.39 -1.85 -3.40
CA THR A 26 -7.32 -1.00 -3.97
C THR A 26 -5.96 -1.56 -3.63
N VAL A 27 -5.10 -1.80 -4.63
CA VAL A 27 -3.70 -2.19 -4.41
C VAL A 27 -2.80 -1.02 -4.78
N HIS A 28 -2.10 -0.49 -3.79
CA HIS A 28 -1.10 0.55 -3.95
C HIS A 28 0.28 -0.07 -4.12
N VAL A 29 1.10 0.52 -5.00
CA VAL A 29 2.48 0.10 -5.23
C VAL A 29 3.39 1.32 -5.08
N GLY A 30 4.39 1.22 -4.22
CA GLY A 30 5.35 2.29 -3.96
C GLY A 30 6.80 1.82 -4.06
N LEU A 31 7.69 2.69 -4.50
CA LEU A 31 9.12 2.40 -4.51
C LEU A 31 9.69 2.52 -3.09
N ALA A 32 10.44 1.53 -2.65
CA ALA A 32 11.29 1.62 -1.46
C ALA A 32 12.75 1.46 -1.89
N SER A 33 13.51 2.56 -1.89
CA SER A 33 14.87 2.62 -2.46
C SER A 33 15.86 1.65 -1.82
N SER A 34 15.65 1.28 -0.56
CA SER A 34 16.48 0.35 0.21
C SER A 34 15.86 -1.03 0.37
N ALA A 35 14.72 -1.31 -0.27
CA ALA A 35 14.08 -2.61 -0.14
C ALA A 35 14.94 -3.70 -0.79
N PRO A 36 15.22 -4.81 -0.08
CA PRO A 36 15.96 -5.93 -0.65
C PRO A 36 15.07 -6.84 -1.53
N GLY A 37 13.76 -6.62 -1.56
CA GLY A 37 12.77 -7.41 -2.30
C GLY A 37 11.40 -6.75 -2.29
N ILE A 38 10.36 -7.50 -2.63
CA ILE A 38 8.97 -7.04 -2.58
C ILE A 38 8.48 -7.11 -1.13
N ILE A 39 7.96 -6.01 -0.58
CA ILE A 39 7.46 -5.95 0.78
C ILE A 39 5.94 -5.82 0.77
N LEU A 40 5.26 -6.73 1.48
CA LEU A 40 3.82 -6.76 1.67
C LEU A 40 3.46 -6.13 3.01
N GLU A 41 2.75 -5.00 2.97
CA GLU A 41 2.44 -4.20 4.16
C GLU A 41 1.07 -4.56 4.74
N GLN A 42 1.04 -5.08 5.97
CA GLN A 42 -0.20 -5.48 6.64
C GLN A 42 -1.09 -4.30 7.04
N CYS A 43 -0.51 -3.15 7.36
CA CYS A 43 -1.22 -2.06 7.99
C CYS A 43 -0.63 -0.69 7.68
N GLY A 44 -1.50 0.31 7.64
CA GLY A 44 -1.12 1.72 7.60
C GLY A 44 -1.28 2.36 8.98
N LYS A 45 -0.58 3.47 9.23
CA LYS A 45 -0.62 4.18 10.52
C LYS A 45 -1.15 5.60 10.36
N ASN A 46 -1.86 6.13 11.35
CA ASN A 46 -2.53 7.43 11.22
C ASN A 46 -1.63 8.62 11.56
N LYS A 47 -0.50 8.40 12.25
CA LYS A 47 0.30 9.46 12.85
C LYS A 47 1.80 9.26 12.64
N GLY A 48 2.54 10.36 12.69
CA GLY A 48 4.00 10.39 12.64
C GLY A 48 4.58 11.00 11.37
N TYR A 49 3.74 11.61 10.52
CA TYR A 49 4.16 12.25 9.28
C TYR A 49 4.88 13.56 9.58
N ARG A 50 6.19 13.59 9.34
CA ARG A 50 7.05 14.77 9.54
C ARG A 50 7.78 15.20 8.27
N GLU A 51 7.90 14.28 7.31
CA GLU A 51 8.57 14.53 6.04
C GLU A 51 7.68 15.36 5.11
N ARG A 52 8.28 16.40 4.51
CA ARG A 52 7.65 17.26 3.52
C ARG A 52 7.52 16.51 2.19
N ASP A 53 6.40 16.71 1.51
CA ASP A 53 6.15 16.21 0.18
C ASP A 53 6.86 17.03 -0.90
N ALA A 54 6.63 16.69 -2.18
CA ALA A 54 7.23 17.37 -3.32
C ALA A 54 6.87 18.86 -3.43
N CYS A 55 5.86 19.33 -2.70
CA CYS A 55 5.46 20.74 -2.63
C CYS A 55 5.93 21.43 -1.34
N GLY A 56 6.69 20.74 -0.47
CA GLY A 56 7.21 21.31 0.78
C GLY A 56 6.26 21.23 1.97
N PHE A 57 5.14 20.51 1.86
CA PHE A 57 4.10 20.40 2.89
C PHE A 57 4.11 19.03 3.57
N HIS A 58 3.69 18.96 4.82
CA HIS A 58 3.36 17.71 5.50
C HIS A 58 1.97 17.83 6.13
N PRO A 59 1.32 16.70 6.51
CA PRO A 59 -0.01 16.75 7.09
C PRO A 59 -0.04 17.58 8.36
N GLU A 60 -1.10 18.36 8.54
CA GLU A 60 -1.34 19.13 9.76
C GLU A 60 -1.45 18.18 10.97
N GLY A 61 -0.81 18.54 12.08
CA GLY A 61 -0.70 17.68 13.26
C GLY A 61 0.08 16.37 13.02
N GLY A 62 0.69 16.19 11.85
CA GLY A 62 1.39 14.97 11.46
C GLY A 62 0.49 13.73 11.43
N CYS A 63 -0.80 13.91 11.09
CA CYS A 63 -1.80 12.84 11.06
C CYS A 63 -2.59 12.77 9.73
N CYS A 64 -3.13 11.59 9.38
CA CYS A 64 -3.97 11.41 8.19
C CYS A 64 -5.40 11.90 8.41
N VAL A 65 -6.05 11.33 9.44
CA VAL A 65 -7.45 11.55 9.78
C VAL A 65 -7.54 11.93 11.26
N PRO A 66 -7.97 13.16 11.60
CA PRO A 66 -8.26 13.54 12.98
C PRO A 66 -9.19 12.53 13.64
N ASP A 67 -8.85 12.10 14.85
CA ASP A 67 -9.59 11.10 15.64
C ASP A 67 -9.77 9.72 14.96
N GLY A 68 -9.06 9.47 13.86
CA GLY A 68 -8.99 8.16 13.21
C GLY A 68 -8.19 7.13 14.02
N PRO A 69 -8.43 5.81 13.83
CA PRO A 69 -7.69 4.75 14.51
C PRO A 69 -6.18 4.91 14.34
N GLU A 70 -5.37 4.64 15.36
CA GLU A 70 -3.90 4.81 15.23
C GLU A 70 -3.27 3.96 14.11
N LYS A 71 -3.90 2.82 13.82
CA LYS A 71 -3.49 1.85 12.82
C LYS A 71 -4.72 1.16 12.27
N ILE A 72 -4.75 0.92 10.97
CA ILE A 72 -5.78 0.08 10.32
C ILE A 72 -5.05 -1.05 9.61
N GLU A 73 -5.55 -2.27 9.75
CA GLU A 73 -5.03 -3.43 9.02
C GLU A 73 -5.84 -3.67 7.75
N SER A 74 -5.17 -4.14 6.71
CA SER A 74 -5.84 -4.64 5.52
C SER A 74 -6.70 -5.85 5.85
N THR A 75 -7.85 -5.98 5.17
CA THR A 75 -8.62 -7.24 5.15
C THR A 75 -7.84 -8.36 4.47
N ILE A 76 -6.84 -8.02 3.65
CA ILE A 76 -5.89 -8.98 3.10
C ILE A 76 -4.90 -9.40 4.19
N ASN A 77 -4.85 -10.71 4.46
CA ASN A 77 -3.87 -11.32 5.33
C ASN A 77 -2.53 -11.46 4.58
N MET A 78 -1.69 -10.42 4.71
CA MET A 78 -0.37 -10.37 4.07
C MET A 78 0.56 -11.43 4.61
N LYS A 79 0.40 -11.84 5.87
CA LYS A 79 1.22 -12.91 6.47
C LYS A 79 0.96 -14.26 5.81
N THR A 80 -0.31 -14.59 5.54
CA THR A 80 -0.68 -15.80 4.81
C THR A 80 -0.24 -15.72 3.36
N LEU A 81 -0.40 -14.55 2.71
CA LEU A 81 0.05 -14.35 1.34
C LEU A 81 1.56 -14.55 1.22
N TRP A 82 2.34 -13.92 2.10
CA TRP A 82 3.79 -14.06 2.19
C TRP A 82 4.23 -15.52 2.37
N LYS A 83 3.56 -16.29 3.24
CA LYS A 83 3.90 -17.71 3.47
C LYS A 83 3.65 -18.59 2.23
N ASN A 84 2.60 -18.29 1.48
CA ASN A 84 2.08 -19.15 0.42
C ASN A 84 2.46 -18.69 -0.99
N THR A 85 3.11 -17.53 -1.10
CA THR A 85 3.50 -16.94 -2.38
C THR A 85 5.01 -16.85 -2.43
N SER A 86 5.59 -17.41 -3.48
CA SER A 86 6.97 -17.18 -3.86
C SER A 86 7.02 -16.75 -5.32
N VAL A 87 7.99 -15.90 -5.63
CA VAL A 87 8.33 -15.51 -7.00
C VAL A 87 9.80 -15.80 -7.16
N GLU A 88 10.14 -16.69 -8.09
CA GLU A 88 11.53 -17.05 -8.34
C GLU A 88 12.34 -15.81 -8.75
N GLY A 89 13.51 -15.62 -8.15
CA GLY A 89 14.41 -14.50 -8.45
C GLY A 89 14.16 -13.22 -7.64
N ILE A 90 13.19 -13.18 -6.72
CA ILE A 90 13.01 -12.04 -5.80
C ILE A 90 12.41 -12.46 -4.46
N ASP A 91 12.95 -11.90 -3.38
CA ASP A 91 12.42 -12.13 -2.05
C ASP A 91 11.08 -11.40 -1.85
N ILE A 92 10.17 -12.04 -1.13
CA ILE A 92 8.94 -11.43 -0.64
C ILE A 92 9.06 -11.33 0.89
N ILE A 93 8.74 -10.16 1.43
CA ILE A 93 8.91 -9.82 2.84
C ILE A 93 7.57 -9.39 3.40
N PHE A 94 7.20 -9.92 4.56
CA PHE A 94 6.06 -9.43 5.33
C PHE A 94 6.47 -8.26 6.23
N SER A 95 5.69 -7.18 6.21
CA SER A 95 5.90 -6.00 7.05
C SER A 95 4.60 -5.54 7.69
N ARG A 96 4.72 -4.87 8.84
CA ARG A 96 3.63 -4.16 9.55
C ARG A 96 3.96 -2.67 9.69
N ASP A 97 4.83 -2.16 8.83
CA ASP A 97 5.26 -0.77 8.87
C ASP A 97 5.56 -0.24 7.47
N ALA A 98 4.58 0.43 6.86
CA ALA A 98 4.75 1.07 5.55
C ALA A 98 5.53 2.39 5.59
N GLY A 99 6.15 2.74 6.73
CA GLY A 99 6.90 3.98 6.94
C GLY A 99 6.02 5.16 7.39
N ARG A 100 6.54 6.39 7.31
CA ARG A 100 5.81 7.64 7.70
C ARG A 100 5.94 8.74 6.66
N TYR A 101 5.92 8.33 5.39
CA TYR A 101 5.87 9.24 4.25
C TYR A 101 4.57 9.02 3.46
N ILE A 102 4.50 9.50 2.23
CA ILE A 102 3.28 9.52 1.43
C ILE A 102 2.74 8.13 1.06
N CYS A 103 3.60 7.11 1.03
CA CYS A 103 3.21 5.71 0.81
C CYS A 103 2.23 5.25 1.89
N ASP A 104 2.65 5.30 3.16
CA ASP A 104 1.83 4.97 4.33
C ASP A 104 0.61 5.89 4.45
N TYR A 105 0.76 7.19 4.17
CA TYR A 105 -0.36 8.13 4.20
C TYR A 105 -1.46 7.75 3.22
N THR A 106 -1.10 7.50 1.96
CA THR A 106 -2.04 7.12 0.90
C THR A 106 -2.68 5.76 1.19
N TYR A 107 -1.89 4.83 1.71
CA TYR A 107 -2.35 3.53 2.14
C TYR A 107 -3.38 3.64 3.26
N TYR A 108 -3.04 4.34 4.34
CA TYR A 108 -3.91 4.55 5.49
C TYR A 108 -5.24 5.21 5.08
N MET A 109 -5.19 6.24 4.23
CA MET A 109 -6.42 6.88 3.72
C MET A 109 -7.30 5.90 2.95
N SER A 110 -6.69 5.00 2.17
CA SER A 110 -7.44 3.98 1.42
C SER A 110 -8.00 2.88 2.34
N LEU A 111 -7.26 2.50 3.37
CA LEU A 111 -7.77 1.61 4.42
C LEU A 111 -8.96 2.23 5.15
N TYR A 112 -8.86 3.52 5.49
CA TYR A 112 -9.92 4.24 6.20
C TYR A 112 -11.20 4.35 5.36
N TYR A 113 -11.12 4.88 4.14
CA TYR A 113 -12.30 5.02 3.28
C TYR A 113 -12.81 3.69 2.73
N GLY A 114 -11.92 2.72 2.55
CA GLY A 114 -12.25 1.38 2.03
C GLY A 114 -12.67 0.37 3.08
N GLN A 115 -12.76 0.75 4.36
CA GLN A 115 -13.05 -0.16 5.48
C GLN A 115 -12.10 -1.37 5.51
N GLY A 116 -10.79 -1.11 5.35
CA GLY A 116 -9.74 -2.13 5.33
C GLY A 116 -9.49 -2.79 3.97
N ARG A 117 -10.33 -2.55 2.95
CA ARG A 117 -10.20 -3.12 1.60
C ARG A 117 -9.14 -2.42 0.75
N ALA A 118 -7.96 -2.22 1.31
CA ALA A 118 -6.79 -1.72 0.60
C ALA A 118 -5.56 -2.56 0.95
N ALA A 119 -4.63 -2.65 0.00
CA ALA A 119 -3.33 -3.31 0.15
C ALA A 119 -2.22 -2.37 -0.28
N PHE A 120 -1.02 -2.57 0.26
CA PHE A 120 0.17 -1.83 -0.17
C PHE A 120 1.36 -2.77 -0.36
N ILE A 121 2.07 -2.55 -1.47
CA ILE A 121 3.27 -3.30 -1.83
C ILE A 121 4.41 -2.30 -2.05
N HIS A 122 5.48 -2.40 -1.26
CA HIS A 122 6.73 -1.75 -1.61
C HIS A 122 7.53 -2.62 -2.58
N VAL A 123 8.10 -2.02 -3.62
CA VAL A 123 8.96 -2.69 -4.59
C VAL A 123 10.38 -2.13 -4.53
N PRO A 124 11.40 -2.95 -4.84
CA PRO A 124 12.77 -2.46 -4.93
C PRO A 124 12.97 -1.64 -6.20
N PRO A 125 14.07 -0.87 -6.30
CA PRO A 125 14.46 -0.22 -7.55
C PRO A 125 14.65 -1.22 -8.69
N LEU A 126 14.35 -0.78 -9.91
CA LEU A 126 14.66 -1.55 -11.09
C LEU A 126 16.18 -1.73 -11.22
N SER A 127 16.59 -2.90 -11.66
CA SER A 127 18.00 -3.27 -11.86
C SER A 127 18.13 -4.21 -13.06
N ARG A 128 19.35 -4.68 -13.34
CA ARG A 128 19.57 -5.70 -14.37
C ARG A 128 18.85 -7.01 -14.06
N SER A 129 18.72 -7.37 -12.78
CA SER A 129 18.07 -8.59 -12.33
C SER A 129 16.58 -8.40 -12.04
N VAL A 130 16.17 -7.19 -11.64
CA VAL A 130 14.77 -6.83 -11.39
C VAL A 130 14.30 -5.86 -12.47
N THR A 131 13.89 -6.42 -13.60
CA THR A 131 13.37 -5.63 -14.73
C THR A 131 11.92 -5.21 -14.49
N ALA A 132 11.43 -4.22 -15.23
CA ALA A 132 10.04 -3.79 -15.15
C ALA A 132 9.05 -4.91 -15.55
N ASP A 133 9.40 -5.71 -16.57
CA ASP A 133 8.59 -6.86 -17.01
C ASP A 133 8.52 -7.93 -15.92
N PHE A 134 9.68 -8.29 -15.34
CA PHE A 134 9.74 -9.24 -14.24
C PHE A 134 8.91 -8.77 -13.04
N LEU A 135 9.10 -7.51 -12.61
CA LEU A 135 8.38 -6.95 -11.48
C LEU A 135 6.87 -6.86 -11.76
N GLY A 136 6.47 -6.52 -12.99
CA GLY A 136 5.07 -6.51 -13.41
C GLY A 136 4.42 -7.88 -13.28
N LYS A 137 5.09 -8.95 -13.73
CA LYS A 137 4.64 -10.34 -13.58
C LYS A 137 4.57 -10.78 -12.12
N ALA A 138 5.58 -10.41 -11.32
CA ALA A 138 5.60 -10.68 -9.88
C ALA A 138 4.40 -10.03 -9.16
N LEU A 139 4.16 -8.73 -9.43
CA LEU A 139 3.02 -7.99 -8.89
C LEU A 139 1.69 -8.60 -9.33
N GLN A 140 1.56 -8.97 -10.62
CA GLN A 140 0.35 -9.63 -11.12
C GLN A 140 0.05 -10.91 -10.34
N ARG A 141 1.06 -11.77 -10.11
CA ARG A 141 0.89 -13.01 -9.34
C ARG A 141 0.45 -12.71 -7.91
N ILE A 142 1.10 -11.76 -7.24
CA ILE A 142 0.77 -11.37 -5.87
C ILE A 142 -0.68 -10.83 -5.78
N ILE A 143 -1.08 -9.97 -6.70
CA ILE A 143 -2.44 -9.40 -6.73
C ILE A 143 -3.49 -10.48 -6.96
N LEU A 144 -3.23 -11.47 -7.81
CA LEU A 144 -4.13 -12.61 -7.98
C LEU A 144 -4.31 -13.40 -6.67
N GLU A 145 -3.26 -13.58 -5.86
CA GLU A 145 -3.38 -14.20 -4.53
C GLU A 145 -4.15 -13.31 -3.53
N MET A 146 -4.04 -11.97 -3.62
CA MET A 146 -4.87 -11.06 -2.82
C MET A 146 -6.35 -11.18 -3.17
N LEU A 147 -6.70 -11.26 -4.46
CA LEU A 147 -8.08 -11.36 -4.92
C LEU A 147 -8.77 -12.65 -4.44
N LYS A 148 -8.02 -13.75 -4.28
CA LYS A 148 -8.55 -15.00 -3.68
C LYS A 148 -9.00 -14.83 -2.22
N GLN A 149 -8.54 -13.80 -1.52
CA GLN A 149 -8.97 -13.49 -0.16
C GLN A 149 -10.21 -12.59 -0.13
N CYS A 150 -10.43 -11.77 -1.17
CA CYS A 150 -11.54 -10.82 -1.24
C CYS A 150 -12.92 -11.49 -1.35
N GLY A 151 -12.99 -12.76 -1.77
CA GLY A 151 -14.23 -13.51 -1.94
C GLY A 151 -14.63 -14.40 -0.75
N LYS A 152 -13.92 -14.32 0.38
CA LYS A 152 -14.12 -15.22 1.54
C LYS A 152 -14.96 -14.60 2.67
N GLU A 153 -15.50 -13.41 2.50
CA GLU A 153 -16.45 -12.84 3.45
C GLU A 153 -17.84 -13.43 3.19
N GLY A 154 -18.13 -14.61 3.77
CA GLY A 154 -19.46 -15.22 3.68
C GLY A 154 -19.59 -16.75 3.86
N GLU A 155 -18.60 -17.45 4.43
CA GLU A 155 -18.79 -18.83 4.93
C GLU A 155 -18.82 -18.87 6.46
#